data_AF-A0A0G0XTU8-F1
#
_entry.id   AF-A0A0G0XTU8-F1
#
_cell.length_a   1.000
_cell.length_b   1.000
_cell.length_c   1.000
_cell.angle_alpha   90.00
_cell.angle_beta   90.00
_cell.angle_gamma   90.00
#
_symmetry.space_group_name_H-M   'P 1'
#
loop_
_entity.id
_entity.type
_entity.pdbx_description
1 polymer ?
#
loop_
_entity_poly.entity_id
_entity_poly.type
_entity_poly.pdbx_seq_one_letter_code
_entity_poly.pdbx_strand_id
1 'polypeptide(L)'
;MVDSELSPEQNTMATNDDRRITYFGLTDSRNEKIPFGIRREDRSRHTYVIGKTGMGKSTLLENMAAQDILNGEGMCFIDPHGGSADKLLNYIPANRVKDVLNFAPFDMEYPISFNVLEDVDADKRHLVVAGLMSTFEKIWVDAWSARMAYILQNTIGALLEFPGATLLSVNRMYIDKEYRKNVIAKITDPSVRSFWVDEYSKYTDRYAQEATPAIQNKIGQFASNALVRNVIGQPQSSFNIRELMDEGKIFIVNLSKGRVGEGNANLLGSMLITKIYLAAMSRADTHASDMHKLPPFYLYVDEFQNFANKSFADILSEA
;
A
#
# COMPACT_ATOMS: atom_id res chain seq x y z
N MET A 1 50.58 8.18 -4.59
CA MET A 1 50.99 9.60 -4.59
C MET A 1 50.70 10.12 -5.98
N VAL A 2 49.56 10.75 -6.23
CA VAL A 2 49.03 11.92 -5.53
C VAL A 2 47.54 11.75 -5.24
N ASP A 3 47.17 12.09 -4.01
CA ASP A 3 45.82 12.24 -3.52
C ASP A 3 45.08 13.37 -4.27
N SER A 4 43.79 13.15 -4.52
CA SER A 4 42.83 14.24 -4.33
C SER A 4 41.51 13.61 -3.93
N GLU A 5 41.32 13.52 -2.61
CA GLU A 5 40.03 13.32 -1.96
C GLU A 5 39.01 14.27 -2.62
N LEU A 6 37.99 13.69 -3.26
CA LEU A 6 36.82 14.44 -3.67
C LEU A 6 36.14 14.97 -2.41
N SER A 7 36.01 16.30 -2.33
CA SER A 7 35.35 16.98 -1.22
C SER A 7 33.91 16.46 -1.00
N PRO A 8 33.42 16.39 0.24
CA PRO A 8 32.06 15.90 0.56
C PRO A 8 30.94 16.59 -0.24
N GLU A 9 31.13 17.85 -0.62
CA GLU A 9 30.16 18.64 -1.40
C GLU A 9 29.98 18.16 -2.85
N GLN A 10 30.99 17.50 -3.44
CA GLN A 10 30.90 16.96 -4.80
C GLN A 10 30.13 15.63 -4.86
N ASN A 11 30.01 14.93 -3.73
CA ASN A 11 29.21 13.70 -3.65
C ASN A 11 27.69 13.99 -3.56
N THR A 12 27.33 15.22 -3.16
CA THR A 12 25.93 15.69 -3.09
C THR A 12 25.36 16.20 -4.41
N MET A 13 26.19 16.45 -5.45
CA MET A 13 25.71 16.92 -6.77
C MET A 13 25.43 15.80 -7.78
N ALA A 14 25.82 14.55 -7.51
CA ALA A 14 25.62 13.42 -8.43
C ALA A 14 24.23 12.74 -8.31
N THR A 15 23.38 13.20 -7.39
CA THR A 15 22.15 12.49 -6.97
C THR A 15 20.88 12.85 -7.76
N ASN A 16 20.94 13.83 -8.67
CA ASN A 16 19.77 14.32 -9.41
C ASN A 16 20.00 14.42 -10.94
N ASP A 17 20.68 13.44 -11.52
CA ASP A 17 20.78 13.34 -12.99
C ASP A 17 19.51 12.73 -13.58
N ASP A 18 18.61 13.58 -14.07
CA ASP A 18 17.39 13.19 -14.77
C ASP A 18 17.66 12.30 -16.01
N ARG A 19 18.88 12.32 -16.55
CA ARG A 19 19.30 11.49 -17.68
C ARG A 19 19.85 10.12 -17.27
N ARG A 20 19.98 9.83 -15.98
CA ARG A 20 20.41 8.52 -15.48
C ARG A 20 19.53 7.42 -16.08
N ILE A 21 20.16 6.38 -16.60
CA ILE A 21 19.46 5.26 -17.25
C ILE A 21 19.39 4.09 -16.28
N THR A 22 18.19 3.55 -16.10
CA THR A 22 17.97 2.22 -15.50
C THR A 22 17.97 1.21 -16.64
N TYR A 23 19.01 0.39 -16.72
CA TYR A 23 19.20 -0.56 -17.79
C TYR A 23 18.32 -1.79 -17.58
N PHE A 24 17.73 -2.30 -18.65
CA PHE A 24 16.89 -3.49 -18.55
C PHE A 24 16.97 -4.43 -19.75
N GLY A 25 17.78 -4.10 -20.75
CA GLY A 25 17.93 -4.92 -21.93
C GLY A 25 19.26 -4.71 -22.64
N LEU A 26 19.55 -5.62 -23.56
CA LEU A 26 20.63 -5.53 -24.53
C LEU A 26 20.02 -5.57 -25.92
N THR A 27 20.51 -4.75 -26.85
CA THR A 27 20.13 -4.87 -28.26
C THR A 27 20.62 -6.19 -28.82
N ASP A 28 19.95 -6.68 -29.86
CA ASP A 28 20.41 -7.81 -30.68
C ASP A 28 20.34 -7.44 -32.17
N SER A 29 20.87 -6.26 -32.49
CA SER A 29 20.95 -5.76 -33.86
C SER A 29 22.35 -6.02 -34.38
N ARG A 30 22.48 -6.73 -35.51
CA ARG A 30 23.76 -6.97 -36.19
C ARG A 30 24.84 -7.59 -35.29
N ASN A 31 24.44 -8.45 -34.34
CA ASN A 31 25.33 -9.08 -33.38
C ASN A 31 26.01 -8.09 -32.39
N GLU A 32 25.52 -6.86 -32.30
CA GLU A 32 25.94 -5.86 -31.31
C GLU A 32 24.99 -5.86 -30.11
N LYS A 33 25.56 -6.12 -28.93
CA LYS A 33 24.86 -6.09 -27.64
C LYS A 33 25.11 -4.78 -26.93
N ILE A 34 24.28 -3.79 -27.21
CA ILE A 34 24.35 -2.47 -26.59
C ILE A 34 23.32 -2.42 -25.45
N PRO A 35 23.72 -2.10 -24.21
CA PRO A 35 22.78 -1.88 -23.12
C PRO A 35 21.82 -0.75 -23.42
N PHE A 36 20.54 -1.00 -23.17
CA PHE A 36 19.50 0.02 -23.23
C PHE A 36 18.60 -0.06 -22.00
N GLY A 37 17.89 1.03 -21.75
CA GLY A 37 17.09 1.22 -20.56
C GLY A 37 16.16 2.40 -20.70
N ILE A 38 15.62 2.85 -19.57
CA ILE A 38 14.73 4.01 -19.48
C ILE A 38 15.39 5.08 -18.62
N ARG A 39 15.25 6.34 -19.02
CA ARG A 39 15.78 7.47 -18.25
C ARG A 39 14.94 7.72 -17.01
N ARG A 40 15.56 8.28 -15.98
CA ARG A 40 14.88 8.70 -14.75
C ARG A 40 13.70 9.64 -15.03
N GLU A 41 13.87 10.63 -15.92
CA GLU A 41 12.79 11.53 -16.33
C GLU A 41 11.58 10.77 -16.94
N ASP A 42 11.84 9.73 -17.74
CA ASP A 42 10.80 8.96 -18.43
C ASP A 42 10.09 8.00 -17.48
N ARG A 43 10.82 7.45 -16.48
CA ARG A 43 10.26 6.55 -15.46
C ARG A 43 9.19 7.22 -14.60
N SER A 44 9.19 8.55 -14.50
CA SER A 44 8.16 9.29 -13.77
C SER A 44 6.75 9.12 -14.36
N ARG A 45 6.65 8.73 -15.64
CA ARG A 45 5.38 8.51 -16.37
C ARG A 45 4.83 7.10 -16.22
N HIS A 46 5.30 6.36 -15.22
CA HIS A 46 5.00 4.95 -14.97
C HIS A 46 5.47 4.00 -16.08
N THR A 47 5.48 2.70 -15.79
CA THR A 47 5.87 1.65 -16.75
C THR A 47 4.96 0.45 -16.57
N TYR A 48 4.36 -0.03 -17.66
CA TYR A 48 3.51 -1.21 -17.65
C TYR A 48 4.20 -2.37 -18.38
N VAL A 49 4.49 -3.44 -17.65
CA VAL A 49 5.21 -4.62 -18.16
C VAL A 49 4.23 -5.76 -18.40
N ILE A 50 4.13 -6.21 -19.65
CA ILE A 50 3.20 -7.28 -20.06
C ILE A 50 3.98 -8.49 -20.56
N GLY A 51 3.55 -9.68 -20.15
CA GLY A 51 4.15 -10.95 -20.57
C GLY A 51 3.50 -12.15 -19.90
N LYS A 52 3.49 -13.29 -20.58
CA LYS A 52 3.02 -14.56 -20.00
C LYS A 52 3.94 -14.99 -18.85
N THR A 53 3.46 -15.88 -17.99
CA THR A 53 4.29 -16.52 -16.96
C THR A 53 5.54 -17.13 -17.59
N GLY A 54 6.70 -16.95 -16.94
CA GLY A 54 7.99 -17.44 -17.43
C GLY A 54 8.68 -16.56 -18.47
N MET A 55 8.09 -15.44 -18.90
CA MET A 55 8.70 -14.52 -19.89
C MET A 55 9.66 -13.49 -19.28
N GLY A 56 10.02 -13.63 -17.99
CA GLY A 56 11.00 -12.76 -17.34
C GLY A 56 10.48 -11.43 -16.78
N LYS A 57 9.16 -11.26 -16.61
CA LYS A 57 8.57 -10.03 -16.00
C LYS A 57 9.16 -9.71 -14.63
N SER A 58 9.12 -10.67 -13.71
CA SER A 58 9.64 -10.49 -12.35
C SER A 58 11.14 -10.21 -12.39
N THR A 59 11.91 -10.91 -13.23
CA THR A 59 13.34 -10.65 -13.43
C THR A 59 13.62 -9.23 -13.94
N LEU A 60 12.80 -8.72 -14.86
CA LEU A 60 12.89 -7.34 -15.32
C LEU A 60 12.68 -6.35 -14.15
N LEU A 61 11.60 -6.53 -13.37
CA LEU A 61 11.32 -5.68 -12.21
C LEU A 61 12.40 -5.79 -11.12
N GLU A 62 12.87 -7.00 -10.83
CA GLU A 62 13.97 -7.30 -9.89
C GLU A 62 15.25 -6.55 -10.28
N ASN A 63 15.63 -6.59 -11.57
CA ASN A 63 16.84 -5.92 -12.06
C ASN A 63 16.73 -4.38 -11.98
N MET A 64 15.56 -3.82 -12.24
CA MET A 64 15.33 -2.38 -12.11
C MET A 64 15.36 -1.96 -10.62
N ALA A 65 14.68 -2.71 -9.75
CA ALA A 65 14.67 -2.46 -8.31
C ALA A 65 16.06 -2.60 -7.67
N ALA A 66 16.84 -3.60 -8.07
CA ALA A 66 18.22 -3.78 -7.60
C ALA A 66 19.10 -2.58 -7.99
N GLN A 67 18.97 -2.05 -9.20
CA GLN A 67 19.67 -0.83 -9.61
C GLN A 67 19.27 0.37 -8.76
N ASP A 68 17.98 0.54 -8.45
CA ASP A 68 17.52 1.63 -7.59
C ASP A 68 18.12 1.54 -6.18
N ILE A 69 18.11 0.34 -5.58
CA ILE A 69 18.74 0.09 -4.27
C ILE A 69 20.23 0.46 -4.30
N LEU A 70 20.96 -0.01 -5.32
CA LEU A 70 22.40 0.23 -5.47
C LEU A 70 22.72 1.70 -5.76
N ASN A 71 21.83 2.41 -6.45
CA ASN A 71 21.96 3.84 -6.76
C ASN A 71 21.58 4.76 -5.60
N GLY A 72 21.15 4.20 -4.46
CA GLY A 72 20.74 4.98 -3.31
C GLY A 72 19.31 5.55 -3.40
N GLU A 73 18.50 5.10 -4.34
CA GLU A 73 17.12 5.57 -4.51
C GLU A 73 16.18 4.93 -3.49
N GLY A 74 15.07 5.62 -3.20
CA GLY A 74 13.96 5.07 -2.42
C GLY A 74 13.04 4.23 -3.29
N MET A 75 12.55 3.11 -2.76
CA MET A 75 11.65 2.24 -3.51
C MET A 75 10.78 1.35 -2.62
N CYS A 76 9.66 0.90 -3.16
CA CYS A 76 8.83 -0.15 -2.60
C CYS A 76 8.67 -1.30 -3.59
N PHE A 77 8.82 -2.54 -3.13
CA PHE A 77 8.58 -3.74 -3.94
C PHE A 77 7.50 -4.61 -3.29
N ILE A 78 6.39 -4.84 -4.01
CA ILE A 78 5.29 -5.70 -3.56
C ILE A 78 5.34 -7.03 -4.31
N ASP A 79 5.58 -8.11 -3.58
CA ASP A 79 5.73 -9.46 -4.11
C ASP A 79 4.67 -10.42 -3.53
N PRO A 80 3.71 -10.91 -4.34
CA PRO A 80 2.72 -11.89 -3.91
C PRO A 80 3.26 -13.33 -3.78
N HIS A 81 4.47 -13.61 -4.25
CA HIS A 81 5.07 -14.95 -4.27
C HIS A 81 6.19 -15.10 -3.22
N GLY A 82 6.94 -14.03 -2.99
CA GLY A 82 7.97 -13.88 -1.96
C GLY A 82 9.40 -14.07 -2.47
N GLY A 83 9.58 -14.73 -3.62
CA GLY A 83 10.91 -15.00 -4.18
C GLY A 83 11.66 -13.74 -4.62
N SER A 84 10.95 -12.74 -5.17
CA SER A 84 11.54 -11.46 -5.59
C SER A 84 11.93 -10.63 -4.37
N ALA A 85 11.08 -10.61 -3.33
CA ALA A 85 11.37 -9.95 -2.06
C ALA A 85 12.64 -10.50 -1.41
N ASP A 86 12.75 -11.83 -1.30
CA ASP A 86 13.92 -12.48 -0.68
C ASP A 86 15.20 -12.25 -1.50
N LYS A 87 15.11 -12.24 -2.83
CA LYS A 87 16.26 -11.91 -3.69
C LYS A 87 16.72 -10.48 -3.49
N LEU A 88 15.80 -9.51 -3.48
CA LEU A 88 16.12 -8.08 -3.35
C LEU A 88 16.81 -7.76 -2.03
N LEU A 89 16.50 -8.49 -0.95
CA LEU A 89 17.21 -8.35 0.32
C LEU A 89 18.72 -8.58 0.19
N ASN A 90 19.17 -9.45 -0.74
CA ASN A 90 20.59 -9.72 -0.98
C ASN A 90 21.31 -8.59 -1.75
N TYR A 91 20.57 -7.66 -2.35
CA TYR A 91 21.14 -6.50 -3.06
C TYR A 91 21.29 -5.27 -2.16
N ILE A 92 20.82 -5.33 -0.91
CA ILE A 92 20.92 -4.22 0.04
C ILE A 92 22.38 -4.03 0.46
N PRO A 93 23.01 -2.88 0.17
CA PRO A 93 24.37 -2.63 0.61
C PRO A 93 24.43 -2.39 2.13
N ALA A 94 25.56 -2.72 2.75
CA ALA A 94 25.71 -2.70 4.21
C ALA A 94 25.36 -1.34 4.86
N ASN A 95 25.62 -0.23 4.16
CA ASN A 95 25.32 1.12 4.63
C ASN A 95 23.82 1.47 4.61
N ARG A 96 22.99 0.70 3.90
CA ARG A 96 21.53 0.94 3.75
C ARG A 96 20.67 -0.03 4.57
N VAL A 97 21.26 -0.99 5.29
CA VAL A 97 20.49 -2.02 6.04
C VAL A 97 19.50 -1.40 7.03
N LYS A 98 19.84 -0.26 7.64
CA LYS A 98 18.96 0.46 8.58
C LYS A 98 17.82 1.21 7.89
N ASP A 99 17.87 1.36 6.58
CA ASP A 99 16.86 2.07 5.77
C ASP A 99 15.80 1.11 5.24
N VAL A 100 15.84 -0.16 5.65
CA VAL A 100 15.01 -1.22 5.09
C VAL A 100 13.85 -1.51 6.02
N LEU A 101 12.64 -1.36 5.49
CA LEU A 101 11.44 -1.93 6.08
C LEU A 101 11.11 -3.21 5.32
N ASN A 102 11.18 -4.36 6.00
CA ASN A 102 10.76 -5.64 5.46
C ASN A 102 9.40 -6.03 6.02
N PHE A 103 8.33 -5.80 5.27
CA PHE A 103 6.98 -6.17 5.66
C PHE A 103 6.66 -7.60 5.22
N ALA A 104 6.63 -8.47 6.22
CA ALA A 104 6.36 -9.89 6.07
C ALA A 104 5.31 -10.32 7.11
N PRO A 105 4.01 -10.36 6.77
CA PRO A 105 2.94 -10.67 7.74
C PRO A 105 3.07 -12.03 8.43
N PHE A 106 3.82 -12.94 7.83
CA PHE A 106 4.12 -14.28 8.37
C PHE A 106 5.28 -14.29 9.37
N ASP A 107 5.98 -13.17 9.56
CA ASP A 107 6.96 -13.00 10.64
C ASP A 107 6.22 -12.74 11.95
N MET A 108 6.19 -13.77 12.79
CA MET A 108 5.51 -13.75 14.08
C MET A 108 6.42 -13.37 15.23
N GLU A 109 7.74 -13.34 15.00
CA GLU A 109 8.71 -12.91 16.00
C GLU A 109 8.77 -11.37 16.04
N TYR A 110 8.70 -10.74 14.86
CA TYR A 110 8.71 -9.28 14.70
C TYR A 110 7.50 -8.80 13.89
N PRO A 111 6.27 -8.91 14.43
CA PRO A 111 5.07 -8.52 13.70
C PRO A 111 5.02 -7.00 13.47
N ILE A 112 4.83 -6.61 12.20
CA ILE A 112 4.71 -5.21 11.79
C ILE A 112 3.24 -4.82 11.78
N SER A 113 2.90 -3.74 12.49
CA SER A 113 1.55 -3.18 12.50
C SER A 113 1.31 -2.25 11.32
N PHE A 114 0.11 -2.35 10.75
CA PHE A 114 -0.34 -1.48 9.66
C PHE A 114 -1.84 -1.22 9.76
N ASN A 115 -2.21 0.03 10.03
CA ASN A 115 -3.59 0.45 10.13
C ASN A 115 -3.96 1.37 8.96
N VAL A 116 -4.77 0.85 8.04
CA VAL A 116 -5.29 1.63 6.90
C VAL A 116 -6.24 2.76 7.32
N LEU A 117 -6.82 2.72 8.52
CA LEU A 117 -7.75 3.72 9.01
C LEU A 117 -7.08 4.86 9.80
N GLU A 118 -5.79 4.72 10.11
CA GLU A 118 -5.03 5.69 10.91
C GLU A 118 -4.75 6.98 10.13
N ASP A 119 -4.86 8.11 10.83
CA ASP A 119 -4.42 9.46 10.43
C ASP A 119 -4.74 9.82 8.97
N VAL A 120 -6.02 9.69 8.61
CA VAL A 120 -6.53 10.04 7.28
C VAL A 120 -7.21 11.40 7.32
N ASP A 121 -6.64 12.36 6.58
CA ASP A 121 -7.23 13.69 6.37
C ASP A 121 -8.66 13.60 5.84
N ALA A 122 -9.53 14.51 6.28
CA ALA A 122 -10.96 14.45 6.00
C ALA A 122 -11.29 14.43 4.50
N ASP A 123 -10.54 15.18 3.69
CA ASP A 123 -10.64 15.24 2.25
C ASP A 123 -10.18 13.95 1.55
N LYS A 124 -9.33 13.14 2.18
CA LYS A 124 -8.79 11.87 1.61
C LYS A 124 -9.53 10.62 2.09
N ARG A 125 -10.42 10.72 3.09
CA ARG A 125 -11.18 9.57 3.65
C ARG A 125 -11.96 8.77 2.60
N HIS A 126 -12.55 9.46 1.62
CA HIS A 126 -13.31 8.81 0.55
C HIS A 126 -12.47 7.87 -0.31
N LEU A 127 -11.18 8.16 -0.51
CA LEU A 127 -10.24 7.30 -1.25
C LEU A 127 -9.93 6.02 -0.47
N VAL A 128 -9.78 6.11 0.86
CA VAL A 128 -9.59 4.93 1.72
C VAL A 128 -10.83 4.03 1.68
N VAL A 129 -12.02 4.63 1.80
CA VAL A 129 -13.28 3.91 1.66
C VAL A 129 -13.35 3.22 0.30
N ALA A 130 -13.16 3.94 -0.80
CA ALA A 130 -13.22 3.38 -2.15
C ALA A 130 -12.21 2.24 -2.35
N GLY A 131 -10.96 2.41 -1.94
CA GLY A 131 -9.92 1.39 -2.03
C GLY A 131 -10.25 0.12 -1.25
N LEU A 132 -10.76 0.25 -0.03
CA LEU A 132 -11.21 -0.87 0.79
C LEU A 132 -12.42 -1.58 0.19
N MET A 133 -13.44 -0.82 -0.21
CA MET A 133 -14.66 -1.38 -0.79
C MET A 133 -14.37 -2.13 -2.09
N SER A 134 -13.51 -1.58 -2.95
CA SER A 134 -13.11 -2.24 -4.19
C SER A 134 -12.28 -3.51 -3.94
N THR A 135 -11.44 -3.49 -2.90
CA THR A 135 -10.70 -4.68 -2.46
C THR A 135 -11.64 -5.77 -1.96
N PHE A 136 -12.62 -5.42 -1.12
CA PHE A 136 -13.59 -6.36 -0.58
C PHE A 136 -14.51 -6.96 -1.66
N GLU A 137 -14.96 -6.14 -2.61
CA GLU A 137 -15.72 -6.61 -3.77
C GLU A 137 -14.92 -7.65 -4.58
N LYS A 138 -13.62 -7.40 -4.79
CA LYS A 138 -12.74 -8.32 -5.51
C LYS A 138 -12.45 -9.61 -4.76
N ILE A 139 -12.30 -9.57 -3.44
CA ILE A 139 -12.07 -10.79 -2.63
C ILE A 139 -13.34 -11.64 -2.54
N TRP A 140 -14.52 -11.01 -2.60
CA TRP A 140 -15.80 -11.67 -2.36
C TRP A 140 -16.77 -11.60 -3.54
N VAL A 141 -16.28 -11.68 -4.78
CA VAL A 141 -17.07 -11.51 -6.02
C VAL A 141 -18.43 -12.24 -5.98
N ASP A 142 -18.45 -13.52 -5.61
CA ASP A 142 -19.68 -14.34 -5.61
C ASP A 142 -20.58 -14.14 -4.40
N ALA A 143 -20.11 -13.39 -3.39
CA ALA A 143 -20.78 -13.19 -2.11
C ALA A 143 -20.81 -11.71 -1.71
N TRP A 144 -20.75 -10.81 -2.70
CA TRP A 144 -20.84 -9.37 -2.55
C TRP A 144 -22.27 -8.91 -2.87
N SER A 145 -22.84 -8.01 -2.06
CA SER A 145 -24.20 -7.48 -2.31
C SER A 145 -24.25 -5.98 -2.09
N ALA A 146 -25.13 -5.29 -2.81
CA ALA A 146 -25.30 -3.84 -2.69
C ALA A 146 -25.63 -3.41 -1.26
N ARG A 147 -26.48 -4.18 -0.56
CA ARG A 147 -26.81 -3.94 0.85
C ARG A 147 -25.58 -4.06 1.74
N MET A 148 -24.77 -5.10 1.55
CA MET A 148 -23.53 -5.28 2.30
C MET A 148 -22.56 -4.13 2.05
N ALA A 149 -22.41 -3.73 0.80
CA ALA A 149 -21.56 -2.61 0.41
C ALA A 149 -21.99 -1.32 1.11
N TYR A 150 -23.28 -1.00 1.06
CA TYR A 150 -23.84 0.21 1.69
C TYR A 150 -23.60 0.26 3.20
N ILE A 151 -23.87 -0.84 3.93
CA ILE A 151 -23.66 -0.90 5.38
C ILE A 151 -22.17 -0.78 5.72
N LEU A 152 -21.31 -1.52 5.01
CA LEU A 152 -19.87 -1.52 5.28
C LEU A 152 -19.23 -0.17 4.95
N GLN A 153 -19.63 0.48 3.86
CA GLN A 153 -19.16 1.81 3.48
C GLN A 153 -19.43 2.83 4.60
N ASN A 154 -20.66 2.89 5.10
CA ASN A 154 -21.01 3.78 6.22
C ASN A 154 -20.28 3.40 7.52
N THR A 155 -19.96 2.12 7.70
CA THR A 155 -19.21 1.66 8.87
C THR A 155 -17.75 2.08 8.80
N ILE A 156 -17.09 1.91 7.66
CA ILE A 156 -15.70 2.36 7.47
C ILE A 156 -15.63 3.89 7.54
N GLY A 157 -16.58 4.59 6.91
CA GLY A 157 -16.69 6.05 6.99
C GLY A 157 -16.76 6.56 8.44
N ALA A 158 -17.58 5.93 9.28
CA ALA A 158 -17.67 6.28 10.69
C ALA A 158 -16.38 5.98 11.47
N LEU A 159 -15.72 4.86 11.17
CA LEU A 159 -14.49 4.45 11.85
C LEU A 159 -13.28 5.33 11.49
N LEU A 160 -13.23 5.89 10.28
CA LEU A 160 -12.20 6.86 9.87
C LEU A 160 -12.26 8.17 10.68
N GLU A 161 -13.39 8.45 11.34
CA GLU A 161 -13.55 9.62 12.21
C GLU A 161 -13.31 9.30 13.69
N PHE A 162 -13.02 8.04 14.03
CA PHE A 162 -12.87 7.59 15.40
C PHE A 162 -11.42 7.24 15.75
N PRO A 163 -10.81 7.95 16.73
CA PRO A 163 -9.43 7.69 17.13
C PRO A 163 -9.18 6.24 17.57
N GLY A 164 -8.09 5.64 17.06
CA GLY A 164 -7.70 4.28 17.40
C GLY A 164 -8.61 3.18 16.82
N ALA A 165 -9.52 3.52 15.90
CA ALA A 165 -10.29 2.53 15.17
C ALA A 165 -9.37 1.68 14.28
N THR A 166 -9.71 0.40 14.17
CA THR A 166 -9.04 -0.56 13.28
C THR A 166 -10.07 -1.26 12.42
N LEU A 167 -9.64 -2.06 11.45
CA LEU A 167 -10.57 -2.88 10.69
C LEU A 167 -11.36 -3.87 11.56
N LEU A 168 -10.80 -4.28 12.71
CA LEU A 168 -11.50 -5.13 13.66
C LEU A 168 -12.64 -4.39 14.37
N SER A 169 -12.58 -3.05 14.43
CA SER A 169 -13.65 -2.22 14.97
C SER A 169 -14.95 -2.30 14.18
N VAL A 170 -14.93 -2.77 12.91
CA VAL A 170 -16.14 -2.99 12.11
C VAL A 170 -17.11 -3.93 12.84
N ASN A 171 -16.61 -5.01 13.42
CA ASN A 171 -17.47 -5.95 14.15
C ASN A 171 -18.03 -5.32 15.44
N ARG A 172 -17.24 -4.46 16.10
CA ARG A 172 -17.68 -3.73 17.30
C ARG A 172 -18.82 -2.77 16.99
N MET A 173 -18.80 -2.10 15.84
CA MET A 173 -19.89 -1.21 15.43
C MET A 173 -21.26 -1.90 15.40
N TYR A 174 -21.31 -3.19 15.07
CA TYR A 174 -22.58 -3.92 14.99
C TYR A 174 -23.03 -4.47 16.35
N ILE A 175 -22.09 -4.99 17.15
CA ILE A 175 -22.39 -5.77 18.38
C ILE A 175 -22.34 -4.90 19.65
N ASP A 176 -21.36 -4.01 19.75
CA ASP A 176 -21.08 -3.21 20.95
C ASP A 176 -21.81 -1.87 20.87
N LYS A 177 -22.97 -1.79 21.53
CA LYS A 177 -23.84 -0.60 21.52
C LYS A 177 -23.15 0.63 22.12
N GLU A 178 -22.31 0.45 23.13
CA GLU A 178 -21.60 1.54 23.80
C GLU A 178 -20.48 2.08 22.92
N TYR A 179 -19.66 1.19 22.34
CA TYR A 179 -18.65 1.56 21.37
C TYR A 179 -19.28 2.31 20.18
N ARG A 180 -20.36 1.76 19.60
CA ARG A 180 -21.08 2.43 18.51
C ARG A 180 -21.55 3.82 18.91
N LYS A 181 -22.11 4.00 20.11
CA LYS A 181 -22.54 5.33 20.60
C LYS A 181 -21.37 6.31 20.66
N ASN A 182 -20.21 5.87 21.13
CA ASN A 182 -19.00 6.70 21.22
C ASN A 182 -18.46 7.07 19.83
N VAL A 183 -18.51 6.15 18.87
CA VAL A 183 -18.16 6.42 17.46
C VAL A 183 -19.11 7.44 16.86
N ILE A 184 -20.42 7.22 16.98
CA ILE A 184 -21.44 8.14 16.42
C ILE A 184 -21.29 9.57 16.92
N ALA A 185 -20.89 9.75 18.19
CA ALA A 185 -20.67 11.06 18.77
C ALA A 185 -19.50 11.85 18.14
N LYS A 186 -18.61 11.18 17.38
CA LYS A 186 -17.45 11.78 16.70
C LYS A 186 -17.66 12.00 15.21
N ILE A 187 -18.68 11.40 14.61
CA ILE A 187 -18.94 11.49 13.16
C ILE A 187 -19.30 12.93 12.80
N THR A 188 -18.54 13.52 11.86
CA THR A 188 -18.80 14.86 11.33
C THR A 188 -19.47 14.82 9.96
N ASP A 189 -19.30 13.73 9.18
CA ASP A 189 -19.98 13.56 7.89
C ASP A 189 -21.51 13.42 8.08
N PRO A 190 -22.32 14.32 7.49
CA PRO A 190 -23.78 14.30 7.69
C PRO A 190 -24.45 13.02 7.17
N SER A 191 -23.95 12.45 6.07
CA SER A 191 -24.55 11.28 5.42
C SER A 191 -24.29 10.03 6.24
N VAL A 192 -23.03 9.83 6.67
CA VAL A 192 -22.64 8.72 7.54
C VAL A 192 -23.34 8.82 8.89
N ARG A 193 -23.46 10.03 9.45
CA ARG A 193 -24.18 10.24 10.71
C ARG A 193 -25.66 9.91 10.57
N SER A 194 -26.31 10.37 9.49
CA SER A 194 -27.72 10.07 9.24
C SER A 194 -27.98 8.58 9.06
N PHE A 195 -27.09 7.85 8.39
CA PHE A 195 -27.18 6.38 8.35
C PHE A 195 -27.25 5.78 9.75
N TRP A 196 -26.34 6.16 10.65
CA TRP A 196 -26.29 5.56 11.99
C TRP A 196 -27.41 6.03 12.94
N VAL A 197 -27.81 7.30 12.84
CA VAL A 197 -28.80 7.91 13.75
C VAL A 197 -30.22 7.73 13.26
N ASP A 198 -30.47 7.77 11.96
CA ASP A 198 -31.81 7.83 11.38
C ASP A 198 -32.24 6.53 10.68
N GLU A 199 -31.31 5.78 10.07
CA GLU A 199 -31.61 4.51 9.40
C GLU A 199 -31.34 3.30 10.30
N TYR A 200 -30.07 3.09 10.67
CA TYR A 200 -29.63 1.90 11.40
C TYR A 200 -30.28 1.82 12.79
N SER A 201 -30.54 2.96 13.45
CA SER A 201 -31.24 2.99 14.74
C SER A 201 -32.67 2.48 14.67
N LYS A 202 -33.31 2.57 13.50
CA LYS A 202 -34.67 2.10 13.23
C LYS A 202 -34.70 0.67 12.73
N TYR A 203 -33.55 0.07 12.43
CA TYR A 203 -33.50 -1.35 12.09
C TYR A 203 -34.08 -2.14 13.25
N THR A 204 -35.06 -2.99 12.95
CA THR A 204 -35.54 -3.95 13.94
C THR A 204 -34.38 -4.86 14.33
N ASP A 205 -34.35 -5.34 15.59
CA ASP A 205 -33.32 -6.28 16.03
C ASP A 205 -33.20 -7.47 15.07
N ARG A 206 -34.33 -7.90 14.49
CA ARG A 206 -34.39 -8.93 13.46
C ARG A 206 -33.69 -8.53 12.16
N TYR A 207 -33.96 -7.33 11.62
CA TYR A 207 -33.33 -6.88 10.37
C TYR A 207 -31.82 -6.68 10.54
N ALA A 208 -31.38 -6.13 11.68
CA ALA A 208 -29.96 -6.00 11.98
C ALA A 208 -29.26 -7.38 12.08
N GLN A 209 -29.93 -8.36 12.70
CA GLN A 209 -29.47 -9.75 12.79
C GLN A 209 -29.47 -10.48 11.43
N GLU A 210 -30.22 -10.01 10.43
CA GLU A 210 -30.20 -10.58 9.08
C GLU A 210 -29.18 -9.89 8.15
N ALA A 211 -28.95 -8.59 8.33
CA ALA A 211 -28.15 -7.78 7.41
C ALA A 211 -26.64 -7.73 7.75
N THR A 212 -26.27 -7.79 9.03
CA THR A 212 -24.88 -7.61 9.50
C THR A 212 -24.02 -8.89 9.57
N PRO A 213 -24.56 -10.11 9.80
CA PRO A 213 -23.70 -11.29 9.97
C PRO A 213 -22.82 -11.63 8.77
N ALA A 214 -23.29 -11.34 7.55
CA ALA A 214 -22.48 -11.55 6.34
C ALA A 214 -21.20 -10.72 6.37
N ILE A 215 -21.27 -9.45 6.81
CA ILE A 215 -20.11 -8.57 6.99
C ILE A 215 -19.24 -9.09 8.12
N GLN A 216 -19.85 -9.42 9.25
CA GLN A 216 -19.13 -9.88 10.44
C GLN A 216 -18.32 -11.15 10.18
N ASN A 217 -18.90 -12.11 9.47
CA ASN A 217 -18.24 -13.35 9.10
C ASN A 217 -17.04 -13.07 8.18
N LYS A 218 -17.22 -12.18 7.21
CA LYS A 218 -16.19 -11.80 6.25
C LYS A 218 -15.00 -11.07 6.90
N ILE A 219 -15.27 -10.05 7.72
CA ILE A 219 -14.23 -9.37 8.51
C ILE A 219 -13.63 -10.33 9.55
N GLY A 220 -14.46 -11.19 10.13
CA GLY A 220 -14.06 -12.22 11.09
C GLY A 220 -13.06 -13.23 10.52
N GLN A 221 -13.12 -13.55 9.22
CA GLN A 221 -12.15 -14.41 8.55
C GLN A 221 -10.73 -13.81 8.55
N PHE A 222 -10.61 -12.49 8.43
CA PHE A 222 -9.32 -11.81 8.56
C PHE A 222 -8.85 -11.76 10.02
N ALA A 223 -9.77 -11.52 10.95
CA ALA A 223 -9.50 -11.46 12.39
C ALA A 223 -9.11 -12.83 12.99
N SER A 224 -9.59 -13.93 12.42
CA SER A 224 -9.30 -15.29 12.91
C SER A 224 -7.89 -15.75 12.54
N ASN A 225 -7.31 -15.21 11.47
CA ASN A 225 -5.91 -15.46 11.12
C ASN A 225 -5.00 -14.56 11.97
N ALA A 226 -4.19 -15.18 12.85
CA ALA A 226 -3.29 -14.46 13.75
C ALA A 226 -2.29 -13.55 13.01
N LEU A 227 -1.81 -13.97 11.83
CA LEU A 227 -0.89 -13.18 10.99
C LEU A 227 -1.53 -11.84 10.62
N VAL A 228 -2.73 -11.90 10.05
CA VAL A 228 -3.45 -10.70 9.60
C VAL A 228 -3.92 -9.87 10.78
N ARG A 229 -4.47 -10.52 11.83
CA ARG A 229 -4.92 -9.84 13.04
C ARG A 229 -3.81 -9.01 13.68
N ASN A 230 -2.59 -9.53 13.73
CA ASN A 230 -1.44 -8.81 14.29
C ASN A 230 -1.06 -7.58 13.46
N VAL A 231 -1.31 -7.60 12.15
CA VAL A 231 -1.07 -6.47 11.26
C VAL A 231 -2.17 -5.41 11.40
N ILE A 232 -3.44 -5.79 11.17
CA ILE A 232 -4.57 -4.84 11.01
C ILE A 232 -5.30 -4.51 12.32
N GLY A 233 -4.98 -5.21 13.40
CA GLY A 233 -5.69 -5.10 14.68
C GLY A 233 -5.13 -4.04 15.61
N GLN A 234 -4.01 -3.42 15.25
CA GLN A 234 -3.34 -2.41 16.08
C GLN A 234 -3.82 -1.02 15.68
N PRO A 235 -4.05 -0.11 16.65
CA PRO A 235 -4.56 1.23 16.38
C PRO A 235 -3.55 2.11 15.62
N GLN A 236 -2.25 1.82 15.76
CA GLN A 236 -1.18 2.58 15.13
C GLN A 236 -0.27 1.68 14.29
N SER A 237 0.17 2.22 13.16
CA SER A 237 1.17 1.62 12.28
C SER A 237 2.55 1.79 12.88
N SER A 238 3.41 0.81 12.67
CA SER A 238 4.79 0.80 13.18
C SER A 238 5.76 1.53 12.27
N PHE A 239 5.26 2.06 11.16
CA PHE A 239 5.99 2.79 10.15
C PHE A 239 5.09 3.86 9.51
N ASN A 240 5.72 4.91 8.98
CA ASN A 240 5.07 5.96 8.23
C ASN A 240 5.53 5.93 6.77
N ILE A 241 4.62 5.63 5.84
CA ILE A 241 4.96 5.51 4.42
C ILE A 241 5.47 6.84 3.85
N ARG A 242 4.95 7.98 4.32
CA ARG A 242 5.41 9.29 3.86
C ARG A 242 6.87 9.52 4.24
N GLU A 243 7.26 9.17 5.46
CA GLU A 243 8.67 9.21 5.90
C GLU A 243 9.54 8.25 5.09
N LEU A 244 9.07 7.03 4.80
CA LEU A 244 9.80 6.11 3.92
C LEU A 244 10.09 6.71 2.54
N MET A 245 9.11 7.43 1.98
CA MET A 245 9.25 8.10 0.69
C MET A 245 10.23 9.26 0.73
N ASP A 246 10.06 10.17 1.69
CA ASP A 246 10.81 11.42 1.77
C ASP A 246 12.27 11.19 2.18
N GLU A 247 12.54 10.13 2.96
CA GLU A 247 13.89 9.74 3.36
C GLU A 247 14.55 8.75 2.37
N GLY A 248 13.88 8.40 1.27
CA GLY A 248 14.43 7.51 0.25
C GLY A 248 14.69 6.09 0.74
N LYS A 249 13.87 5.55 1.65
CA LYS A 249 14.01 4.22 2.26
C LYS A 249 13.65 3.09 1.30
N ILE A 250 14.00 1.87 1.69
CA ILE A 250 13.74 0.62 0.94
C ILE A 250 12.60 -0.12 1.63
N PHE A 251 11.47 -0.29 0.94
CA PHE A 251 10.29 -0.96 1.47
C PHE A 251 9.99 -2.27 0.73
N ILE A 252 10.38 -3.40 1.31
CA ILE A 252 10.16 -4.72 0.71
C ILE A 252 8.93 -5.35 1.36
N VAL A 253 7.95 -5.72 0.53
CA VAL A 253 6.65 -6.25 0.95
C VAL A 253 6.54 -7.68 0.43
N ASN A 254 6.69 -8.66 1.34
CA ASN A 254 6.58 -10.08 1.03
C ASN A 254 5.19 -10.60 1.44
N LEU A 255 4.31 -10.75 0.45
CA LEU A 255 2.93 -11.23 0.61
C LEU A 255 2.75 -12.66 0.14
N SER A 256 3.79 -13.50 0.24
CA SER A 256 3.79 -14.89 -0.23
C SER A 256 2.45 -15.58 0.05
N LYS A 257 1.65 -15.79 -1.01
CA LYS A 257 0.29 -16.35 -0.92
C LYS A 257 0.28 -17.72 -0.25
N GLY A 258 1.36 -18.51 -0.42
CA GLY A 258 1.53 -19.81 0.22
C GLY A 258 1.70 -19.74 1.75
N ARG A 259 2.17 -18.61 2.29
CA ARG A 259 2.37 -18.40 3.74
C ARG A 259 1.22 -17.61 4.38
N VAL A 260 0.72 -16.59 3.67
CA VAL A 260 -0.30 -15.65 4.21
C VAL A 260 -1.72 -16.06 3.83
N GLY A 261 -1.89 -16.80 2.73
CA GLY A 261 -3.18 -17.09 2.11
C GLY A 261 -3.56 -16.03 1.07
N GLU A 262 -4.20 -16.45 -0.03
CA GLU A 262 -4.47 -15.58 -1.18
C GLU A 262 -5.36 -14.38 -0.84
N GLY A 263 -6.50 -14.60 -0.18
CA GLY A 263 -7.41 -13.50 0.18
C GLY A 263 -6.74 -12.46 1.10
N ASN A 264 -5.88 -12.91 2.00
CA ASN A 264 -5.14 -12.07 2.93
C ASN A 264 -4.02 -11.27 2.23
N ALA A 265 -3.28 -11.93 1.33
CA ALA A 265 -2.26 -11.28 0.52
C ALA A 265 -2.88 -10.17 -0.35
N ASN A 266 -4.00 -10.46 -1.03
CA ASN A 266 -4.73 -9.48 -1.83
C ASN A 266 -5.23 -8.31 -0.97
N LEU A 267 -5.78 -8.59 0.23
CA LEU A 267 -6.24 -7.57 1.16
C LEU A 267 -5.11 -6.61 1.56
N LEU A 268 -4.01 -7.16 2.09
CA LEU A 268 -2.88 -6.39 2.60
C LEU A 268 -2.18 -5.61 1.49
N GLY A 269 -1.97 -6.24 0.32
CA GLY A 269 -1.35 -5.60 -0.83
C GLY A 269 -2.18 -4.41 -1.33
N SER A 270 -3.50 -4.58 -1.48
CA SER A 270 -4.36 -3.47 -1.90
C SER A 270 -4.38 -2.33 -0.89
N MET A 271 -4.44 -2.62 0.42
CA MET A 271 -4.40 -1.58 1.45
C MET A 271 -3.07 -0.82 1.47
N LEU A 272 -1.95 -1.53 1.36
CA LEU A 272 -0.62 -0.92 1.27
C LEU A 272 -0.54 0.00 0.06
N ILE A 273 -0.99 -0.47 -1.11
CA ILE A 273 -1.03 0.33 -2.33
C ILE A 273 -1.88 1.59 -2.15
N THR A 274 -3.07 1.49 -1.56
CA THR A 274 -3.91 2.67 -1.27
C THR A 274 -3.18 3.66 -0.36
N LYS A 275 -2.52 3.18 0.71
CA LYS A 275 -1.78 4.06 1.62
C LYS A 275 -0.51 4.66 1.01
N ILE A 276 0.20 3.91 0.17
CA ILE A 276 1.34 4.40 -0.63
C ILE A 276 0.87 5.51 -1.55
N TYR A 277 -0.27 5.34 -2.23
CA TYR A 277 -0.83 6.38 -3.08
C TYR A 277 -1.19 7.64 -2.29
N LEU A 278 -1.89 7.50 -1.17
CA LEU A 278 -2.25 8.66 -0.33
C LEU A 278 -1.02 9.40 0.21
N ALA A 279 0.02 8.65 0.60
CA ALA A 279 1.29 9.23 1.00
C ALA A 279 1.95 9.98 -0.16
N ALA A 280 1.94 9.42 -1.38
CA ALA A 280 2.45 10.08 -2.58
C ALA A 280 1.68 11.37 -2.89
N MET A 281 0.34 11.36 -2.87
CA MET A 281 -0.47 12.57 -3.07
C MET A 281 -0.17 13.65 -2.03
N SER A 282 0.00 13.26 -0.77
CA SER A 282 0.34 14.23 0.29
C SER A 282 1.66 14.95 0.04
N ARG A 283 2.55 14.42 -0.81
CA ARG A 283 3.80 15.11 -1.19
C ARG A 283 3.53 16.39 -1.96
N ALA A 284 2.39 16.50 -2.66
CA ALA A 284 1.96 17.72 -3.32
C ALA A 284 1.63 18.86 -2.33
N ASP A 285 1.34 18.53 -1.07
CA ASP A 285 1.10 19.52 -0.01
C ASP A 285 2.41 20.21 0.44
N THR A 286 3.57 19.74 0.00
CA THR A 286 4.87 20.34 0.27
C THR A 286 5.00 21.68 -0.45
N HIS A 287 5.61 22.69 0.19
CA HIS A 287 5.84 23.98 -0.44
C HIS A 287 6.53 23.83 -1.80
N ALA A 288 6.08 24.60 -2.81
CA ALA A 288 6.62 24.53 -4.17
C ALA A 288 8.16 24.73 -4.23
N SER A 289 8.71 25.50 -3.29
CA SER A 289 10.14 25.72 -3.11
C SER A 289 10.92 24.49 -2.62
N ASP A 290 10.26 23.46 -2.10
CA ASP A 290 10.89 22.25 -1.57
C ASP A 290 10.49 20.99 -2.35
N MET A 291 9.47 21.08 -3.21
CA MET A 291 8.98 19.96 -4.01
C MET A 291 10.08 19.35 -4.92
N HIS A 292 10.95 20.18 -5.49
CA HIS A 292 12.09 19.73 -6.30
C HIS A 292 13.21 19.05 -5.50
N LYS A 293 13.18 19.15 -4.17
CA LYS A 293 14.15 18.52 -3.26
C LYS A 293 13.71 17.13 -2.82
N LEU A 294 12.44 16.78 -3.00
CA LEU A 294 11.94 15.47 -2.59
C LEU A 294 12.55 14.38 -3.49
N PRO A 295 13.13 13.32 -2.91
CA PRO A 295 13.73 12.25 -3.71
C PRO A 295 12.65 11.47 -4.47
N PRO A 296 12.98 10.89 -5.64
CA PRO A 296 12.06 9.97 -6.30
C PRO A 296 11.82 8.76 -5.39
N PHE A 297 10.63 8.17 -5.53
CA PHE A 297 10.29 6.93 -4.86
C PHE A 297 9.60 6.01 -5.84
N TYR A 298 10.18 4.84 -6.09
CA TYR A 298 9.69 3.92 -7.11
C TYR A 298 8.84 2.80 -6.51
N LEU A 299 7.60 2.67 -6.97
CA LEU A 299 6.73 1.56 -6.60
C LEU A 299 6.76 0.46 -7.68
N TYR A 300 7.23 -0.71 -7.27
CA TYR A 300 7.22 -1.93 -8.07
C TYR A 300 6.14 -2.87 -7.53
N VAL A 301 5.23 -3.32 -8.40
CA VAL A 301 4.17 -4.25 -8.03
C VAL A 301 4.22 -5.45 -8.97
N ASP A 302 4.69 -6.59 -8.47
CA ASP A 302 4.64 -7.83 -9.25
C ASP A 302 3.21 -8.38 -9.27
N GLU A 303 2.84 -8.98 -10.41
CA GLU A 303 1.49 -9.47 -10.69
C GLU A 303 0.41 -8.44 -10.29
N PHE A 304 0.61 -7.20 -10.73
CA PHE A 304 -0.19 -6.01 -10.43
C PHE A 304 -1.71 -6.25 -10.50
N GLN A 305 -2.18 -7.08 -11.43
CA GLN A 305 -3.60 -7.42 -11.57
C GLN A 305 -4.21 -8.10 -10.34
N ASN A 306 -3.41 -8.66 -9.43
CA ASN A 306 -3.89 -9.21 -8.15
C ASN A 306 -4.39 -8.11 -7.22
N PHE A 307 -3.81 -6.92 -7.29
CA PHE A 307 -4.14 -5.79 -6.42
C PHE A 307 -4.90 -4.67 -7.15
N ALA A 308 -4.68 -4.55 -8.46
CA ALA A 308 -5.36 -3.59 -9.31
C ALA A 308 -6.88 -3.69 -9.17
N ASN A 309 -7.51 -2.55 -8.94
CA ASN A 309 -8.95 -2.40 -8.86
C ASN A 309 -9.38 -1.15 -9.66
N LYS A 310 -10.67 -0.97 -9.93
CA LYS A 310 -11.13 0.12 -10.81
C LYS A 310 -10.69 1.49 -10.31
N SER A 311 -10.83 1.72 -8.99
CA SER A 311 -10.36 2.95 -8.34
C SER A 311 -8.85 3.17 -8.50
N PHE A 312 -8.06 2.10 -8.60
CA PHE A 312 -6.62 2.22 -8.74
C PHE A 312 -6.18 2.74 -10.13
N ALA A 313 -6.95 2.46 -11.18
CA ALA A 313 -6.67 3.01 -12.52
C ALA A 313 -6.89 4.52 -12.56
N ASP A 314 -7.95 5.00 -11.92
CA ASP A 314 -8.25 6.44 -11.78
C ASP A 314 -7.14 7.13 -10.96
N ILE A 315 -6.73 6.47 -9.87
CA ILE A 315 -5.62 6.88 -8.98
C ILE A 315 -4.27 7.02 -9.73
N LEU A 316 -3.91 6.08 -10.60
CA LEU A 316 -2.68 6.17 -11.40
C LEU A 316 -2.73 7.29 -12.44
N SER A 317 -3.92 7.72 -12.86
CA SER A 317 -4.07 8.78 -13.86
C SER A 317 -3.97 10.20 -13.28
N GLU A 318 -4.10 10.33 -11.95
CA GLU A 318 -4.03 11.60 -11.22
C GLU A 318 -2.67 11.87 -10.56
N ALA A 319 -1.75 10.89 -10.59
CA ALA A 319 -0.42 10.91 -9.95
C ALA A 319 0.69 11.52 -10.81
#